data_AF-A0A7Y7Y6W3-F1
#
_entry.id   AF-A0A7Y7Y6W3-F1
#
_cell.length_a   1.000
_cell.length_b   1.000
_cell.length_c   1.000
_cell.angle_alpha   90.00
_cell.angle_beta   90.00
_cell.angle_gamma   90.00
#
_symmetry.space_group_name_H-M   'P 1'
#
loop_
_entity.id
_entity.type
_entity.pdbx_description
1 polymer ?
#
loop_
_entity_poly.entity_id
_entity_poly.type
_entity_poly.pdbx_seq_one_letter_code
_entity_poly.pdbx_strand_id
1 'polypeptide(L)'
;MAKKITPDPPSVHHAFRAADKGTYLRHVSANDPEPSLRLLDTLSVTHSTPITPQDPKRPVLLAIQPGINAQDALTYVSRLLETAELNGDEISLHTNPVERALFWSMLHSVEVARAVVEALLDGGRPSD
;
A
#
# COMPACT_ATOMS: atom_id res chain seq x y z
N MET A 1 15.14 63.68 9.04
CA MET A 1 14.55 62.80 8.00
C MET A 1 14.52 61.38 8.54
N ALA A 2 13.33 60.84 8.79
CA ALA A 2 12.99 59.40 8.85
C ALA A 2 11.53 59.31 9.36
N LYS A 3 10.56 59.13 8.45
CA LYS A 3 9.15 58.90 8.82
C LYS A 3 8.93 57.39 8.90
N LYS A 4 8.71 56.88 10.11
CA LYS A 4 8.30 55.49 10.40
C LYS A 4 6.84 55.34 9.97
N ILE A 5 6.60 54.56 8.93
CA ILE A 5 5.27 54.20 8.43
C ILE A 5 4.91 52.89 9.12
N THR A 6 3.95 52.94 10.05
CA THR A 6 3.34 51.74 10.61
C THR A 6 1.83 51.87 10.37
N PRO A 7 1.21 51.01 9.54
CA PRO A 7 -0.22 51.09 9.27
C PRO A 7 -1.00 50.42 10.40
N ASP A 8 -2.04 51.11 10.88
CA ASP A 8 -3.03 50.56 11.82
C ASP A 8 -3.96 49.53 11.13
N PRO A 9 -4.41 48.48 11.84
CA PRO A 9 -5.31 47.46 11.28
C PRO A 9 -6.76 47.96 11.15
N PRO A 10 -7.51 47.55 10.10
CA PRO A 10 -8.91 47.94 9.93
C PRO A 10 -9.87 47.13 10.82
N SER A 11 -10.91 47.84 11.25
CA SER A 11 -11.97 47.45 12.18
C SER A 11 -12.89 46.32 11.70
N VAL A 12 -13.34 45.55 12.69
CA VAL A 12 -14.30 44.44 12.63
C VAL A 12 -15.65 44.92 12.07
N HIS A 13 -16.14 44.27 11.00
CA HIS A 13 -17.51 44.43 10.54
C HIS A 13 -18.26 43.09 10.42
N HIS A 14 -19.33 43.04 11.21
CA HIS A 14 -20.61 42.36 11.02
C HIS A 14 -20.67 40.83 10.81
N ALA A 15 -21.18 40.19 11.87
CA ALA A 15 -21.71 38.84 11.91
C ALA A 15 -22.76 38.60 10.80
N PHE A 16 -22.45 37.67 9.91
CA PHE A 16 -23.45 37.06 9.03
C PHE A 16 -24.18 35.93 9.78
N ARG A 17 -25.50 36.08 9.72
CA ARG A 17 -26.56 35.42 10.47
C ARG A 17 -26.67 33.92 10.13
N ALA A 18 -26.79 33.10 11.17
CA ALA A 18 -26.77 31.64 11.16
C ALA A 18 -28.10 30.97 10.72
N ALA A 19 -28.62 31.28 9.53
CA ALA A 19 -29.95 30.77 9.11
C ALA A 19 -30.04 29.99 7.79
N ASP A 20 -28.97 29.88 6.98
CA ASP A 20 -29.09 29.27 5.62
C ASP A 20 -28.27 27.99 5.37
N LYS A 21 -27.67 27.37 6.40
CA LYS A 21 -26.91 26.11 6.24
C LYS A 21 -27.77 24.83 6.30
N GLY A 22 -29.07 24.94 6.57
CA GLY A 22 -29.96 23.79 6.76
C GLY A 22 -30.51 23.16 5.47
N THR A 23 -30.54 23.91 4.36
CA THR A 23 -31.29 23.49 3.16
C THR A 23 -30.44 22.75 2.13
N TYR A 24 -29.10 22.85 2.22
CA TYR A 24 -28.18 22.15 1.30
C TYR A 24 -27.68 20.79 1.80
N LEU A 25 -27.92 20.44 3.08
CA LEU A 25 -27.50 19.14 3.63
C LEU A 25 -28.57 18.04 3.51
N ARG A 26 -29.78 18.37 3.02
CA ARG A 26 -30.91 17.41 2.98
C ARG A 26 -31.11 16.71 1.64
N HIS A 27 -30.27 16.96 0.64
CA HIS A 27 -30.39 16.34 -0.70
C HIS A 27 -29.33 15.29 -1.04
N VAL A 28 -28.57 14.79 -0.07
CA VAL A 28 -27.68 13.61 -0.26
C VAL A 28 -28.00 12.55 0.79
N SER A 29 -29.28 12.16 0.87
CA SER A 29 -29.71 11.01 1.65
C SER A 29 -30.76 10.26 0.83
N ALA A 30 -30.28 9.51 -0.16
CA ALA A 30 -30.99 8.43 -0.85
C ALA A 30 -30.06 7.80 -1.90
N ASN A 31 -28.90 7.29 -1.47
CA ASN A 31 -28.26 6.17 -2.13
C ASN A 31 -27.88 5.24 -0.99
N ASP A 32 -28.30 3.98 -1.06
CA ASP A 32 -27.75 2.93 -0.21
C ASP A 32 -26.22 3.09 -0.17
N PRO A 33 -25.56 2.91 1.00
CA PRO A 33 -24.13 2.72 0.97
C PRO A 33 -23.89 1.47 0.13
N GLU A 34 -23.48 1.65 -1.13
CA GLU A 34 -22.77 0.61 -1.86
C GLU A 34 -21.80 0.01 -0.85
N PRO A 35 -21.83 -1.33 -0.63
CA PRO A 35 -20.87 -1.95 0.26
C PRO A 35 -19.52 -1.47 -0.24
N SER A 36 -18.78 -0.73 0.59
CA SER A 36 -17.53 -0.12 0.16
C SER A 36 -16.61 -1.27 -0.23
N LEU A 37 -16.59 -1.60 -1.52
CA LEU A 37 -15.88 -2.75 -2.03
C LEU A 37 -14.42 -2.47 -1.73
N ARG A 38 -13.80 -3.34 -0.95
CA ARG A 38 -12.39 -3.17 -0.65
C ARG A 38 -11.67 -3.25 -1.99
N LEU A 39 -10.69 -2.39 -2.22
CA LEU A 39 -9.97 -2.34 -3.50
C LEU A 39 -9.50 -3.73 -3.96
N LEU A 40 -9.03 -4.56 -3.03
CA LEU A 40 -8.55 -5.91 -3.30
C LEU A 40 -9.68 -6.90 -3.67
N ASP A 41 -10.92 -6.65 -3.25
CA ASP A 41 -12.09 -7.45 -3.65
C ASP A 41 -12.48 -7.19 -5.12
N THR A 42 -12.03 -6.07 -5.70
CA THR A 42 -12.26 -5.74 -7.12
C THR A 42 -11.27 -6.44 -8.07
N LEU A 43 -10.18 -6.99 -7.54
CA LEU A 43 -9.18 -7.70 -8.33
C LEU A 43 -9.65 -9.13 -8.65
N SER A 44 -9.26 -9.64 -9.81
CA SER A 44 -9.52 -11.04 -10.17
C SER A 44 -8.81 -11.99 -9.21
N VAL A 45 -9.46 -13.11 -8.90
CA VAL A 45 -8.82 -14.22 -8.19
C VAL A 45 -7.63 -14.79 -8.98
N THR A 46 -6.73 -15.48 -8.29
CA THR A 46 -5.58 -16.14 -8.92
C THR A 46 -6.03 -17.13 -9.99
N HIS A 47 -5.24 -17.22 -11.05
CA HIS A 47 -5.35 -18.27 -12.06
C HIS A 47 -4.31 -19.36 -11.80
N SER A 48 -4.63 -20.60 -12.21
CA SER A 48 -3.65 -21.69 -12.17
C SER A 48 -2.45 -21.30 -13.04
N THR A 49 -1.27 -21.22 -12.41
CA THR A 49 -0.03 -20.80 -13.07
C THR A 49 1.11 -21.70 -12.63
N PRO A 50 1.74 -22.46 -13.54
CA PRO A 50 2.87 -23.31 -13.20
C PRO A 50 4.09 -22.47 -12.75
N ILE A 51 4.77 -22.93 -11.71
CA ILE A 51 6.07 -22.36 -11.30
C ILE A 51 7.15 -23.08 -12.11
N THR A 52 7.50 -22.48 -13.24
CA THR A 52 8.46 -23.05 -14.19
C THR A 52 9.89 -22.92 -13.64
N PRO A 53 10.63 -24.02 -13.47
CA PRO A 53 12.04 -23.97 -13.10
C PRO A 53 12.87 -23.24 -14.16
N GLN A 54 13.95 -22.57 -13.74
CA GLN A 54 14.91 -21.95 -14.67
C GLN A 54 15.61 -22.99 -15.57
N ASP A 55 15.81 -24.20 -15.06
CA ASP A 55 16.36 -25.33 -15.83
C ASP A 55 15.23 -26.05 -16.59
N PRO A 56 15.18 -26.00 -17.94
CA PRO A 56 14.10 -26.59 -18.74
C PRO A 56 14.02 -28.12 -18.62
N LYS A 57 15.07 -28.77 -18.12
CA LYS A 57 15.11 -30.23 -17.95
C LYS A 57 14.42 -30.68 -16.66
N ARG A 58 14.13 -29.76 -15.74
CA ARG A 58 13.44 -30.08 -14.48
C ARG A 58 11.93 -30.07 -14.70
N PRO A 59 11.20 -31.07 -14.18
CA PRO A 59 9.75 -31.07 -14.25
C PRO A 59 9.16 -29.90 -13.46
N VAL A 60 8.02 -29.37 -13.92
CA VAL A 60 7.20 -28.44 -13.15
C VAL A 60 6.54 -29.21 -12.02
N LEU A 61 6.86 -28.87 -10.77
CA LEU A 61 6.34 -29.56 -9.59
C LEU A 61 5.26 -28.78 -8.86
N LEU A 62 5.25 -27.45 -8.99
CA LEU A 62 4.39 -26.56 -8.23
C LEU A 62 3.63 -25.64 -9.18
N ALA A 63 2.43 -25.25 -8.76
CA ALA A 63 1.61 -24.26 -9.44
C ALA A 63 0.84 -23.42 -8.41
N ILE A 64 0.59 -22.16 -8.76
CA ILE A 64 -0.34 -21.30 -8.04
C ILE A 64 -1.73 -21.93 -8.14
N GLN A 65 -2.42 -22.07 -7.01
CA GLN A 65 -3.80 -22.58 -7.00
C GLN A 65 -4.75 -21.50 -7.54
N PRO A 66 -5.73 -21.87 -8.38
CA PRO A 66 -6.74 -20.93 -8.84
C PRO A 66 -7.74 -20.57 -7.73
N GLY A 67 -8.38 -19.41 -7.85
CA GLY A 67 -9.50 -19.02 -6.98
C GLY A 67 -9.13 -18.39 -5.65
N ILE A 68 -7.84 -18.10 -5.40
CA ILE A 68 -7.39 -17.37 -4.21
C ILE A 68 -7.66 -15.88 -4.46
N ASN A 69 -8.30 -15.19 -3.52
CA ASN A 69 -8.53 -13.74 -3.63
C ASN A 69 -7.22 -12.95 -3.47
N ALA A 70 -7.22 -11.69 -3.89
CA ALA A 70 -6.01 -10.87 -3.88
C ALA A 70 -5.48 -10.60 -2.46
N GLN A 71 -6.34 -10.42 -1.46
CA GLN A 71 -5.95 -10.22 -0.07
C GLN A 71 -5.12 -11.40 0.46
N ASP A 72 -5.63 -12.62 0.32
CA ASP A 72 -4.97 -13.83 0.80
C ASP A 72 -3.69 -14.12 0.00
N ALA A 73 -3.72 -13.91 -1.32
CA ALA A 73 -2.56 -14.08 -2.18
C ALA A 73 -1.43 -13.11 -1.80
N LEU A 74 -1.73 -11.81 -1.62
CA LEU A 74 -0.76 -10.80 -1.21
C LEU A 74 -0.26 -11.02 0.22
N THR A 75 -1.13 -11.44 1.14
CA THR A 75 -0.73 -11.81 2.51
C THR A 75 0.29 -12.96 2.48
N TYR A 76 0.06 -13.97 1.63
CA TYR A 76 1.00 -15.06 1.46
C TYR A 76 2.33 -14.61 0.84
N VAL A 77 2.27 -13.75 -0.19
CA VAL A 77 3.47 -13.16 -0.80
C VAL A 77 4.29 -12.38 0.22
N SER A 78 3.66 -11.58 1.09
CA SER A 78 4.38 -10.85 2.13
C SER A 78 5.17 -11.78 3.06
N ARG A 79 4.56 -12.90 3.49
CA ARG A 79 5.25 -13.90 4.33
C ARG A 79 6.42 -14.58 3.62
N LEU A 80 6.31 -14.80 2.30
CA LEU A 80 7.42 -15.33 1.51
C LEU A 80 8.57 -14.33 1.42
N LEU A 81 8.26 -13.04 1.24
CA LEU A 81 9.25 -11.97 1.20
C LEU A 81 9.91 -11.77 2.58
N GLU A 82 9.15 -11.85 3.67
CA GLU A 82 9.67 -11.88 5.03
C GLU A 82 10.66 -13.02 5.25
N THR A 83 10.30 -14.22 4.80
CA THR A 83 11.20 -15.38 4.90
C THR A 83 12.47 -15.16 4.08
N ALA A 84 12.36 -14.55 2.91
CA ALA A 84 13.51 -14.21 2.09
C ALA A 84 14.41 -13.15 2.73
N GLU A 85 13.83 -12.15 3.42
CA GLU A 85 14.55 -11.14 4.20
C GLU A 85 15.35 -11.77 5.34
N LEU A 86 14.68 -12.55 6.18
CA LEU A 86 15.31 -13.22 7.34
C LEU A 86 16.43 -14.17 6.91
N ASN A 87 16.20 -14.95 5.85
CA ASN A 87 17.25 -15.81 5.30
C ASN A 87 18.39 -14.98 4.69
N GLY A 88 18.07 -13.84 4.09
CA GLY A 88 19.05 -12.97 3.47
C GLY A 88 19.97 -12.30 4.49
N ASP A 89 19.43 -11.81 5.60
CA ASP A 89 20.20 -11.26 6.70
C ASP A 89 21.25 -12.28 7.19
N GLU A 90 20.83 -13.53 7.43
CA GLU A 90 21.73 -14.61 7.85
C GLU A 90 22.82 -14.92 6.80
N ILE A 91 22.45 -15.01 5.52
CA ILE A 91 23.40 -15.25 4.42
C ILE A 91 24.41 -14.09 4.33
N SER A 92 23.96 -12.84 4.50
CA SER A 92 24.80 -11.65 4.37
C SER A 92 25.99 -11.64 5.34
N LEU A 93 25.85 -12.27 6.51
CA LEU A 93 26.90 -12.40 7.52
C LEU A 93 28.07 -13.28 7.05
N HIS A 94 27.82 -14.18 6.10
CA HIS A 94 28.75 -15.20 5.64
C HIS A 94 29.35 -14.91 4.26
N THR A 95 28.95 -13.81 3.61
CA THR A 95 29.43 -13.42 2.27
C THR A 95 30.70 -12.58 2.33
N ASN A 96 31.57 -12.73 1.32
CA ASN A 96 32.74 -11.87 1.20
C ASN A 96 32.32 -10.41 0.89
N PRO A 97 33.18 -9.40 1.12
CA PRO A 97 32.77 -8.00 1.03
C PRO A 97 32.17 -7.55 -0.32
N VAL A 98 32.62 -8.12 -1.44
CA VAL A 98 32.12 -7.75 -2.78
C VAL A 98 30.76 -8.40 -3.03
N GLU A 99 30.66 -9.70 -2.79
CA GLU A 99 29.38 -10.43 -2.89
C GLU A 99 28.34 -9.86 -1.94
N ARG A 100 28.75 -9.45 -0.74
CA ARG A 100 27.89 -8.82 0.25
C ARG A 100 27.25 -7.55 -0.27
N ALA A 101 27.98 -6.70 -0.98
CA ALA A 101 27.41 -5.48 -1.57
C ALA A 101 26.34 -5.79 -2.63
N LEU A 102 26.60 -6.75 -3.51
CA LEU A 102 25.63 -7.23 -4.50
C LEU A 102 24.41 -7.86 -3.83
N PHE A 103 24.65 -8.65 -2.79
CA PHE A 103 23.63 -9.33 -2.00
C PHE A 103 22.71 -8.33 -1.28
N TRP A 104 23.28 -7.32 -0.62
CA TRP A 104 22.51 -6.24 0.00
C TRP A 104 21.67 -5.46 -1.01
N SER A 105 22.20 -5.20 -2.21
CA SER A 105 21.41 -4.55 -3.27
C SER A 105 20.20 -5.39 -3.70
N MET A 106 20.35 -6.71 -3.76
CA MET A 106 19.26 -7.63 -4.04
C MET A 106 18.27 -7.67 -2.86
N LEU A 107 18.77 -7.82 -1.63
CA LEU A 107 17.96 -7.90 -0.41
C LEU A 107 17.10 -6.63 -0.24
N HIS A 108 17.65 -5.46 -0.53
CA HIS A 108 16.89 -4.22 -0.51
C HIS A 108 15.71 -4.22 -1.50
N SER A 109 15.87 -4.86 -2.66
CA SER A 109 14.75 -5.00 -3.61
C SER A 109 13.63 -5.87 -3.05
N VAL A 110 13.96 -6.86 -2.21
CA VAL A 110 12.99 -7.71 -1.51
C VAL A 110 12.26 -6.91 -0.43
N GLU A 111 12.98 -6.16 0.39
CA GLU A 111 12.41 -5.29 1.44
C GLU A 111 11.41 -4.29 0.86
N VAL A 112 11.77 -3.64 -0.25
CA VAL A 112 10.88 -2.69 -0.93
C VAL A 112 9.66 -3.39 -1.49
N ALA A 113 9.82 -4.58 -2.10
CA ALA A 113 8.69 -5.36 -2.59
C ALA A 113 7.72 -5.72 -1.45
N ARG A 114 8.23 -6.14 -0.29
CA ARG A 114 7.41 -6.44 0.89
C ARG A 114 6.69 -5.21 1.39
N ALA A 115 7.39 -4.09 1.55
CA ALA A 115 6.80 -2.83 2.01
C ALA A 115 5.66 -2.35 1.09
N VAL A 116 5.80 -2.50 -0.23
CA VAL A 116 4.73 -2.19 -1.19
C VAL A 116 3.54 -3.12 -1.00
N VAL A 117 3.76 -4.43 -0.79
CA VAL A 117 2.68 -5.39 -0.55
C VAL A 117 1.93 -5.07 0.75
N GLU A 118 2.65 -4.79 1.84
CA GLU A 118 2.04 -4.40 3.11
C GLU A 118 1.24 -3.09 2.97
N ALA A 119 1.77 -2.09 2.26
CA ALA A 119 1.05 -0.84 2.00
C ALA A 119 -0.25 -1.07 1.21
N LEU A 120 -0.28 -2.01 0.26
CA LEU A 120 -1.50 -2.39 -0.46
C LEU A 120 -2.51 -3.10 0.44
N LEU A 121 -2.03 -4.01 1.31
CA LEU A 121 -2.87 -4.71 2.28
C LEU A 121 -3.48 -3.76 3.30
N ASP A 122 -2.71 -2.78 3.78
CA ASP A 122 -3.16 -1.75 4.71
C ASP A 122 -4.15 -0.77 4.07
N GLY A 123 -3.88 -0.33 2.84
CA GLY A 123 -4.81 0.53 2.10
C GLY A 123 -6.15 -0.14 1.75
N GLY A 124 -6.20 -1.47 1.76
CA GLY A 124 -7.42 -2.26 1.58
C GLY A 124 -8.26 -2.43 2.85
N ARG A 125 -7.75 -2.04 4.03
CA ARG A 125 -8.49 -2.11 5.30
C ARG A 125 -9.47 -0.94 5.42
N PRO A 126 -10.66 -1.13 6.02
CA PRO A 126 -11.55 -0.01 6.31
C PRO A 126 -10.84 0.96 7.27
N SER A 127 -10.90 2.26 6.98
CA SER A 127 -10.50 3.28 7.94
C SER A 127 -11.47 3.25 9.11
N ASP A 128 -10.97 2.97 10.32
CA ASP A 128 -11.72 3.07 11.57
C ASP A 128 -12.19 4.51 11.85
#